data_AF-A0A961KWT1-F1
#
_entry.id   AF-A0A961KWT1-F1
#
_cell.length_a   1.000
_cell.length_b   1.000
_cell.length_c   1.000
_cell.angle_alpha   90.00
_cell.angle_beta   90.00
_cell.angle_gamma   90.00
#
_symmetry.space_group_name_H-M   'P 1'
#
loop_
_entity.id
_entity.type
_entity.pdbx_description
1 polymer ?
#
loop_
_entity_poly.entity_id
_entity_poly.type
_entity_poly.pdbx_seq_one_letter_code
_entity_poly.pdbx_strand_id
1 'polypeptide(L)'
;VATVVLTAIWILRRLQAWRAGRLAPLHTLYMATHFLVFGAFYVAVADVTFGWLGVNIWHNAQYILFVWLFNARRFKDGIDPEARFLSYISQPGRLWLYLLTCVAITGVVYIGILGTLEAALAAGMAGTVVLYQIVNFHHYVVDSLIWKQRTAPIRTTLGLD
;
A
#
# COMPACT_ATOMS: atom_id res chain seq x y z
N VAL A 1 11.65 -23.12 -9.90
CA VAL A 1 10.97 -24.43 -9.67
C VAL A 1 10.02 -24.39 -8.49
N ALA A 2 10.48 -24.09 -7.26
CA ALA A 2 9.62 -24.05 -6.06
C ALA A 2 8.38 -23.14 -6.22
N THR A 3 8.55 -21.91 -6.73
CA THR A 3 7.43 -20.97 -6.97
C THR A 3 6.34 -21.56 -7.87
N VAL A 4 6.72 -22.24 -8.96
CA VAL A 4 5.77 -22.85 -9.90
C VAL A 4 4.97 -23.96 -9.21
N VAL A 5 5.64 -24.81 -8.43
CA VAL A 5 5.00 -25.90 -7.68
C VAL A 5 4.03 -25.34 -6.64
N LEU A 6 4.44 -24.35 -5.85
CA LEU A 6 3.60 -23.75 -4.82
C LEU A 6 2.39 -23.02 -5.41
N THR A 7 2.57 -22.29 -6.52
CA THR A 7 1.45 -21.65 -7.23
C THR A 7 0.48 -22.70 -7.79
N ALA A 8 0.98 -23.79 -8.39
CA ALA A 8 0.12 -24.88 -8.87
C ALA A 8 -0.67 -25.53 -7.73
N ILE A 9 -0.02 -25.82 -6.58
CA ILE A 9 -0.70 -26.33 -5.38
C ILE A 9 -1.78 -25.34 -4.92
N TRP A 10 -1.48 -24.04 -4.88
CA TRP A 10 -2.46 -23.03 -4.50
C TRP A 10 -3.67 -23.02 -5.44
N ILE A 11 -3.46 -23.05 -6.76
CA ILE A 11 -4.54 -23.12 -7.76
C ILE A 11 -5.43 -24.34 -7.51
N LEU A 12 -4.83 -25.53 -7.36
CA LEU A 12 -5.57 -26.77 -7.08
C LEU A 12 -6.41 -26.66 -5.80
N ARG A 13 -5.86 -26.07 -4.73
CA ARG A 13 -6.59 -25.84 -3.48
C ARG A 13 -7.75 -24.85 -3.65
N ARG A 14 -7.60 -23.81 -4.49
CA ARG A 14 -8.70 -22.87 -4.79
C ARG A 14 -9.81 -23.55 -5.61
N LEU A 15 -9.46 -24.38 -6.59
CA LEU A 15 -10.44 -25.14 -7.37
C LEU A 15 -11.21 -26.15 -6.50
N GLN A 16 -10.53 -26.84 -5.58
CA GLN A 16 -11.17 -27.71 -4.60
C GLN A 16 -12.14 -26.93 -3.70
N ALA A 17 -11.72 -25.76 -3.20
CA ALA A 17 -12.57 -24.89 -2.39
C ALA A 17 -13.80 -24.38 -3.16
N TRP A 18 -13.64 -24.05 -4.44
CA TRP A 18 -14.73 -23.65 -5.32
C TRP A 18 -15.75 -24.76 -5.53
N ARG A 19 -15.29 -25.98 -5.86
CA ARG A 19 -16.17 -27.15 -5.99
C ARG A 19 -16.91 -27.49 -4.69
N ALA A 20 -16.29 -27.22 -3.55
CA ALA A 20 -16.90 -27.42 -2.24
C ALA A 20 -17.80 -26.25 -1.77
N GLY A 21 -17.99 -25.19 -2.57
CA GLY A 21 -18.76 -24.01 -2.17
C GLY A 21 -18.14 -23.18 -1.04
N ARG A 22 -16.85 -23.39 -0.72
CA ARG A 22 -16.12 -22.74 0.38
C ARG A 22 -15.07 -21.74 -0.11
N LEU A 23 -15.18 -21.29 -1.35
CA LEU A 23 -14.23 -20.32 -1.90
C LEU A 23 -14.45 -18.96 -1.23
N ALA A 24 -13.37 -18.36 -0.71
CA ALA A 24 -13.36 -16.95 -0.32
C ALA A 24 -12.95 -16.12 -1.56
N PRO A 25 -13.90 -15.54 -2.32
CA PRO A 25 -13.60 -14.95 -3.63
C PRO A 25 -12.68 -13.72 -3.51
N LEU A 26 -12.95 -12.82 -2.56
CA LEU A 26 -12.15 -11.60 -2.37
C LEU A 26 -10.70 -11.91 -1.98
N HIS A 27 -10.50 -12.82 -1.02
CA HIS A 27 -9.15 -13.26 -0.64
C HIS A 27 -8.45 -13.98 -1.81
N THR A 28 -9.18 -14.77 -2.59
CA THR A 28 -8.61 -15.46 -3.75
C THR A 28 -8.17 -14.48 -4.83
N LEU A 29 -8.98 -13.47 -5.12
CA LEU A 29 -8.63 -12.40 -6.07
C LEU A 29 -7.44 -11.59 -5.55
N TYR A 30 -7.43 -11.23 -4.27
CA TYR A 30 -6.31 -10.56 -3.62
C TYR A 30 -5.01 -11.36 -3.81
N MET A 31 -4.99 -12.65 -3.47
CA MET A 31 -3.78 -13.46 -3.65
C MET A 31 -3.39 -13.63 -5.13
N ALA A 32 -4.38 -13.78 -6.02
CA ALA A 32 -4.13 -13.92 -7.46
C ALA A 32 -3.45 -12.67 -8.03
N THR A 33 -3.89 -11.46 -7.66
CA THR A 33 -3.25 -10.22 -8.12
C THR A 33 -1.80 -10.13 -7.65
N HIS A 34 -1.48 -10.61 -6.43
CA HIS A 34 -0.11 -10.65 -5.96
C HIS A 34 0.74 -11.62 -6.79
N PHE A 35 0.27 -12.85 -7.02
CA PHE A 35 1.05 -13.79 -7.82
C PHE A 35 1.29 -13.29 -9.24
N LEU A 36 0.30 -12.63 -9.85
CA LEU A 36 0.45 -12.01 -11.16
C LEU A 36 1.49 -10.88 -11.15
N VAL A 37 1.40 -9.95 -10.19
CA VAL A 37 2.30 -8.79 -10.15
C VAL A 37 3.73 -9.19 -9.77
N PHE A 38 3.90 -10.07 -8.78
CA PHE A 38 5.23 -10.58 -8.41
C PHE A 38 5.82 -11.43 -9.53
N GLY A 39 5.01 -12.24 -10.22
CA GLY A 39 5.45 -12.97 -11.41
C GLY A 39 5.90 -12.02 -12.52
N ALA A 40 5.10 -11.01 -12.83
CA ALA A 40 5.43 -10.03 -13.86
C ALA A 40 6.73 -9.29 -13.56
N PHE A 41 6.91 -8.77 -12.34
CA PHE A 41 8.05 -7.91 -12.03
C PHE A 41 9.29 -8.65 -11.53
N TYR A 42 9.18 -9.77 -10.81
CA TYR A 42 10.37 -10.50 -10.34
C TYR A 42 10.77 -11.68 -11.22
N VAL A 43 9.90 -12.16 -12.11
CA VAL A 43 10.24 -13.28 -13.01
C VAL A 43 10.39 -12.81 -14.45
N ALA A 44 9.51 -11.94 -14.95
CA ALA A 44 9.53 -11.54 -16.36
C ALA A 44 10.46 -10.34 -16.65
N VAL A 45 10.72 -9.48 -15.66
CA VAL A 45 11.68 -8.38 -15.82
C VAL A 45 13.08 -8.84 -15.42
N ALA A 46 14.01 -8.82 -16.38
CA ALA A 46 15.39 -9.27 -16.16
C ALA A 46 16.20 -8.30 -15.28
N ASP A 47 15.90 -7.00 -15.37
CA ASP A 47 16.56 -5.99 -14.55
C ASP A 47 15.92 -5.95 -13.15
N VAL A 48 16.72 -6.28 -12.15
CA VAL A 48 16.29 -6.34 -10.75
C VAL A 48 15.80 -4.97 -10.24
N THR A 49 16.33 -3.87 -10.75
CA THR A 49 15.98 -2.50 -10.34
C THR A 49 14.56 -2.17 -10.81
N PHE A 50 14.26 -2.43 -12.08
CA PHE A 50 12.91 -2.21 -12.62
C PHE A 50 11.90 -3.18 -12.02
N GLY A 51 12.28 -4.44 -11.81
CA GLY A 51 11.45 -5.42 -11.12
C GLY A 51 11.11 -4.99 -9.70
N TRP A 52 12.12 -4.60 -8.92
CA TRP A 52 11.93 -4.09 -7.56
C TRP A 52 11.06 -2.84 -7.54
N LEU A 53 11.30 -1.87 -8.43
CA LEU A 53 10.51 -0.65 -8.52
C LEU A 53 9.03 -0.94 -8.81
N GLY A 54 8.75 -1.84 -9.76
CA GLY A 54 7.38 -2.23 -10.10
C GLY A 54 6.62 -2.86 -8.93
N VAL A 55 7.28 -3.75 -8.18
CA VAL A 55 6.69 -4.34 -6.95
C VAL A 55 6.49 -3.28 -5.87
N ASN A 56 7.41 -2.31 -5.72
CA ASN A 56 7.24 -1.22 -4.76
C ASN A 56 6.04 -0.33 -5.10
N ILE A 57 5.86 0.02 -6.38
CA ILE A 57 4.69 0.79 -6.83
C ILE A 57 3.41 0.03 -6.52
N TRP A 58 3.39 -1.28 -6.80
CA TRP A 58 2.25 -2.13 -6.47
C TRP A 58 1.95 -2.16 -4.97
N HIS A 59 2.97 -2.39 -4.13
CA HIS A 59 2.83 -2.40 -2.67
C HIS A 59 2.25 -1.06 -2.14
N ASN A 60 2.78 0.06 -2.63
CA ASN A 60 2.31 1.39 -2.23
C ASN A 60 0.86 1.64 -2.66
N ALA A 61 0.48 1.20 -3.86
CA ALA A 61 -0.92 1.31 -4.32
C ALA A 61 -1.87 0.53 -3.42
N GLN A 62 -1.46 -0.67 -2.97
CA GLN A 62 -2.26 -1.48 -2.04
C GLN A 62 -2.40 -0.80 -0.69
N TYR A 63 -1.31 -0.26 -0.15
CA TYR A 63 -1.34 0.45 1.13
C TYR A 63 -2.29 1.64 1.08
N ILE A 64 -2.20 2.48 0.04
CA ILE A 64 -3.11 3.62 -0.13
C ILE A 64 -4.56 3.17 -0.20
N LEU A 65 -4.85 2.07 -0.91
CA LEU A 65 -6.19 1.50 -0.98
C LEU A 65 -6.69 1.04 0.41
N PHE A 66 -5.83 0.41 1.22
CA PHE A 66 -6.18 0.01 2.58
C PHE A 66 -6.45 1.21 3.49
N VAL A 67 -5.62 2.26 3.42
CA VAL A 67 -5.84 3.50 4.18
C VAL A 67 -7.14 4.17 3.75
N TRP A 68 -7.41 4.23 2.45
CA TRP A 68 -8.68 4.76 1.94
C TRP A 68 -9.87 3.96 2.46
N LEU A 69 -9.82 2.62 2.38
CA LEU A 69 -10.90 1.76 2.86
C LEU A 69 -11.15 1.96 4.36
N PHE A 70 -10.08 2.08 5.14
CA PHE A 70 -10.16 2.41 6.56
C PHE A 70 -10.84 3.76 6.80
N ASN A 71 -10.41 4.81 6.10
CA ASN A 71 -10.98 6.15 6.23
C ASN A 71 -12.43 6.21 5.75
N ALA A 72 -12.78 5.50 4.68
CA ALA A 72 -14.14 5.39 4.18
C ALA A 72 -15.09 4.75 5.23
N ARG A 73 -14.59 3.78 6.00
CA ARG A 73 -15.33 3.20 7.13
C ARG A 73 -15.41 4.16 8.32
N ARG A 74 -14.31 4.85 8.63
CA ARG A 74 -14.25 5.84 9.72
C ARG A 74 -15.23 6.99 9.49
N PHE A 75 -15.33 7.48 8.25
CA PHE A 75 -16.17 8.62 7.87
C PHE A 75 -17.45 8.19 7.13
N LYS A 76 -17.96 6.98 7.43
CA LYS A 76 -19.17 6.43 6.79
C LYS A 76 -20.42 7.27 7.03
N ASP A 77 -20.45 8.00 8.14
CA ASP A 77 -21.60 8.81 8.58
C ASP A 77 -21.59 10.23 7.97
N GLY A 78 -20.62 10.53 7.09
CA GLY A 78 -20.54 11.77 6.34
C GLY A 78 -19.24 12.55 6.55
N ILE A 79 -19.29 13.84 6.28
CA ILE A 79 -18.13 14.75 6.39
C ILE A 79 -17.95 15.16 7.84
N ASP A 80 -16.79 14.86 8.40
CA ASP A 80 -16.40 15.20 9.76
C ASP A 80 -15.99 16.68 9.84
N PRO A 81 -16.61 17.50 10.71
CA PRO A 81 -16.26 18.91 10.87
C PRO A 81 -14.81 19.17 11.32
N GLU A 82 -14.18 18.22 12.03
CA GLU A 82 -12.80 18.33 12.51
C GLU A 82 -11.78 17.85 11.46
N ALA A 83 -12.21 16.99 10.54
CA ALA A 83 -11.37 16.41 9.48
C ALA A 83 -11.98 16.63 8.09
N ARG A 84 -12.46 17.83 7.79
CA ARG A 84 -13.27 18.14 6.58
C ARG A 84 -12.63 17.68 5.27
N PHE A 85 -11.35 17.99 5.09
CA PHE A 85 -10.64 17.62 3.86
C PHE A 85 -10.52 16.10 3.72
N LEU A 86 -9.99 15.43 4.75
CA LEU A 86 -9.76 13.99 4.74
C LEU A 86 -11.07 13.20 4.63
N SER A 87 -12.09 13.57 5.41
CA SER A 87 -13.41 12.93 5.35
C SER A 87 -14.12 13.16 4.02
N TYR A 88 -13.94 14.32 3.38
CA TYR A 88 -14.49 14.61 2.05
C TYR A 88 -13.89 13.72 0.96
N ILE A 89 -12.55 13.59 0.90
CA ILE A 89 -11.89 12.78 -0.13
C ILE A 89 -12.05 11.26 0.12
N SER A 90 -12.31 10.86 1.36
CA SER A 90 -12.43 9.45 1.75
C SER A 90 -13.84 8.87 1.53
N GLN A 91 -14.81 9.66 1.07
CA GLN A 91 -16.18 9.18 0.86
C GLN A 91 -16.26 8.05 -0.20
N PRO A 92 -17.20 7.09 -0.06
CA PRO A 92 -17.48 6.11 -1.10
C PRO A 92 -17.74 6.78 -2.46
N GLY A 93 -17.18 6.21 -3.53
CA GLY A 93 -17.25 6.79 -4.88
C GLY A 93 -16.20 7.87 -5.19
N ARG A 94 -15.40 8.30 -4.21
CA ARG A 94 -14.33 9.29 -4.37
C ARG A 94 -12.92 8.72 -4.28
N LEU A 95 -12.76 7.40 -4.46
CA LEU A 95 -11.45 6.75 -4.48
C LEU A 95 -10.49 7.44 -5.47
N TRP A 96 -10.96 7.80 -6.66
CA TRP A 96 -10.15 8.49 -7.66
C TRP A 96 -9.61 9.83 -7.14
N LEU A 97 -10.43 10.59 -6.38
CA LEU A 97 -10.03 11.86 -5.81
C LEU A 97 -9.00 11.65 -4.70
N TYR A 98 -9.23 10.65 -3.84
CA TYR A 98 -8.26 10.27 -2.82
C TYR A 98 -6.90 9.91 -3.43
N LEU A 99 -6.89 9.06 -4.47
CA LEU A 99 -5.68 8.67 -5.19
C LEU A 99 -4.99 9.86 -5.84
N LEU A 100 -5.74 10.73 -6.51
CA LEU A 100 -5.20 11.94 -7.14
C LEU A 100 -4.60 12.88 -6.09
N THR A 101 -5.27 13.07 -4.95
CA THR A 101 -4.76 13.85 -3.83
C THR A 101 -3.45 13.27 -3.30
N CYS A 102 -3.36 11.94 -3.10
CA CYS A 102 -2.12 11.30 -2.69
C CYS A 102 -1.00 11.55 -3.71
N VAL A 103 -1.24 11.31 -5.01
CA VAL A 103 -0.25 11.53 -6.07
C VAL A 103 0.20 13.00 -6.12
N ALA A 104 -0.74 13.94 -6.02
CA ALA A 104 -0.43 15.37 -6.07
C ALA A 104 0.43 15.80 -4.87
N ILE A 105 0.03 15.43 -3.65
CA ILE A 105 0.79 15.75 -2.43
C ILE A 105 2.18 15.10 -2.50
N THR A 106 2.25 13.82 -2.84
CA THR A 106 3.53 13.11 -2.98
C THR A 106 4.40 13.76 -4.03
N GLY A 107 3.86 14.15 -5.20
CA GLY A 107 4.61 14.82 -6.26
C GLY A 107 5.23 16.15 -5.79
N VAL A 108 4.44 17.00 -5.12
CA VAL A 108 4.93 18.27 -4.55
C VAL A 108 6.03 18.03 -3.52
N VAL A 109 5.81 17.08 -2.60
CA VAL A 109 6.81 16.74 -1.57
C VAL A 109 8.08 16.19 -2.20
N TYR A 110 7.97 15.34 -3.23
CA TYR A 110 9.12 14.73 -3.89
C TYR A 110 9.96 15.76 -4.64
N ILE A 111 9.33 16.73 -5.31
CA ILE A 111 10.03 17.87 -5.93
C ILE A 111 10.84 18.64 -4.88
N GLY A 112 10.23 18.92 -3.71
CA GLY A 112 10.93 19.57 -2.60
C GLY A 112 12.12 18.76 -2.10
N ILE A 113 11.93 17.45 -1.88
CA ILE A 113 12.99 16.55 -1.41
C ILE A 113 14.13 16.48 -2.43
N LEU A 114 13.85 16.32 -3.73
CA LEU A 114 14.89 16.26 -4.75
C LEU A 114 15.75 17.52 -4.77
N GLY A 115 15.13 18.71 -4.70
CA GLY A 115 15.88 19.97 -4.60
C GLY A 115 16.77 20.03 -3.35
N THR A 116 16.30 19.50 -2.21
CA THR A 116 17.14 19.43 -0.99
C THR A 116 18.25 18.38 -1.08
N LEU A 117 18.02 17.25 -1.74
CA LEU A 117 19.01 16.19 -1.89
C LEU A 117 20.13 16.60 -2.84
N GLU A 118 19.85 17.38 -3.88
CA GLU A 118 20.90 17.98 -4.73
C GLU A 118 21.84 18.87 -3.92
N ALA A 119 21.29 19.72 -3.04
CA ALA A 119 22.07 20.55 -2.13
C ALA A 119 22.84 19.71 -1.09
N ALA A 120 22.25 18.62 -0.57
CA ALA A 120 22.88 17.72 0.38
C ALA A 120 23.97 16.84 -0.25
N LEU A 121 23.82 16.45 -1.52
CA LEU A 121 24.86 15.74 -2.30
C LEU A 121 26.11 16.61 -2.46
N ALA A 122 25.92 17.92 -2.67
CA ALA A 122 27.03 18.87 -2.66
C ALA A 122 27.73 18.95 -1.28
N ALA A 123 27.02 18.65 -0.18
CA ALA A 123 27.55 18.59 1.17
C ALA A 123 28.15 17.22 1.56
N GLY A 124 27.91 16.16 0.77
CA GLY A 124 28.55 14.84 0.92
C GLY A 124 27.60 13.65 0.82
N MET A 125 28.09 12.56 0.21
CA MET A 125 27.32 11.34 -0.07
C MET A 125 26.81 10.63 1.19
N ALA A 126 27.58 10.64 2.28
CA ALA A 126 27.19 9.97 3.53
C ALA A 126 25.94 10.60 4.17
N GLY A 127 25.86 11.94 4.22
CA GLY A 127 24.69 12.63 4.78
C GLY A 127 23.43 12.38 3.95
N THR A 128 23.56 12.36 2.63
CA THR A 128 22.47 12.06 1.69
C THR A 128 21.90 10.66 1.92
N VAL A 129 22.77 9.64 2.06
CA VAL A 129 22.34 8.25 2.32
C VAL A 129 21.63 8.14 3.66
N VAL A 130 22.15 8.77 4.72
CA VAL A 130 21.51 8.73 6.04
C VAL A 130 20.12 9.37 6.02
N LEU A 131 19.98 10.55 5.41
CA LEU A 131 18.68 11.22 5.29
C LEU A 131 17.68 10.38 4.49
N TYR A 132 18.12 9.80 3.36
CA TYR A 132 17.30 8.92 2.56
C TYR A 132 16.81 7.69 3.35
N GLN A 133 17.70 7.05 4.13
CA GLN A 133 17.33 5.91 4.96
C GLN A 133 16.42 6.30 6.13
N ILE A 134 16.60 7.48 6.74
CA ILE A 134 15.67 7.96 7.77
C ILE A 134 14.26 8.05 7.19
N VAL A 135 14.08 8.71 6.04
CA VAL A 135 12.75 8.81 5.42
C VAL A 135 12.20 7.43 5.05
N ASN A 136 13.03 6.57 4.45
CA ASN A 136 12.64 5.22 4.06
C ASN A 136 12.26 4.34 5.26
N PHE A 137 12.88 4.48 6.43
CA PHE A 137 12.52 3.65 7.59
C PHE A 137 11.50 4.30 8.52
N HIS A 138 11.36 5.63 8.48
CA HIS A 138 10.42 6.37 9.32
C HIS A 138 8.98 5.92 9.11
N HIS A 139 8.58 5.63 7.87
CA HIS A 139 7.21 5.20 7.60
C HIS A 139 6.85 3.88 8.30
N TYR A 140 7.78 2.92 8.42
CA TYR A 140 7.53 1.68 9.18
C TYR A 140 7.25 1.94 10.66
N VAL A 141 7.94 2.92 11.25
CA VAL A 141 7.69 3.33 12.64
C VAL A 141 6.31 3.95 12.76
N VAL A 142 5.96 4.87 11.87
CA VAL A 142 4.64 5.52 11.84
C VAL A 142 3.52 4.50 11.64
N ASP A 143 3.70 3.52 10.75
CA ASP A 143 2.74 2.44 10.53
C ASP A 143 2.50 1.62 11.79
N SER A 144 3.55 1.31 12.55
CA SER A 144 3.41 0.58 13.82
C SER A 144 2.59 1.35 14.87
N LEU A 145 2.52 2.68 14.75
CA LEU A 145 1.74 3.55 15.62
C LEU A 145 0.29 3.68 15.14
N ILE A 146 0.08 3.89 13.83
CA ILE A 146 -1.26 4.06 13.23
C ILE A 146 -2.06 2.76 13.32
N TRP A 147 -1.45 1.63 12.96
CA TRP A 147 -2.15 0.34 12.82
C TRP A 147 -2.23 -0.46 14.12
N LYS A 148 -2.04 0.20 15.25
CA LYS A 148 -1.95 -0.47 16.55
C LYS A 148 -3.32 -0.95 17.03
N GLN A 149 -3.67 -2.19 16.70
CA GLN A 149 -4.98 -2.81 17.00
C GLN A 149 -5.33 -2.93 18.49
N ARG A 150 -4.45 -2.55 19.42
CA ARG A 150 -4.77 -2.52 20.86
C ARG A 150 -5.69 -1.35 21.26
N THR A 151 -5.90 -0.37 20.39
CA THR A 151 -6.71 0.81 20.68
C THR A 151 -8.17 0.59 20.24
N ALA A 152 -9.12 0.94 21.10
CA ALA A 152 -10.55 0.73 20.83
C ALA A 152 -11.02 1.38 19.51
N PRO A 153 -10.66 2.64 19.18
CA PRO A 153 -11.12 3.27 17.94
C PRO A 153 -10.70 2.52 16.66
N ILE A 154 -9.50 1.92 16.66
CA ILE A 154 -8.99 1.14 15.52
C ILE A 154 -9.76 -0.17 15.40
N ARG A 155 -10.03 -0.87 16.52
CA ARG A 155 -10.80 -2.12 16.52
C ARG A 155 -12.23 -1.91 16.04
N THR A 156 -12.90 -0.86 16.51
CA THR A 156 -14.25 -0.49 16.07
C THR A 156 -14.30 -0.20 14.58
N THR A 157 -13.34 0.57 14.05
CA THR A 157 -13.29 0.89 12.61
C THR A 157 -13.01 -0.34 11.75
N LEU A 158 -12.25 -1.30 12.27
CA LEU A 158 -11.93 -2.56 11.59
C LEU A 158 -13.01 -3.64 11.77
N GLY A 159 -13.98 -3.45 12.68
CA GLY A 159 -15.00 -4.45 13.02
C GLY A 159 -14.45 -5.63 13.82
N LEU A 160 -13.53 -5.37 14.75
CA LEU A 160 -12.83 -6.37 15.58
C LEU A 160 -13.25 -6.32 17.07
N ASP A 161 -14.38 -5.68 17.36
CA ASP A 161 -14.97 -5.57 18.70
C ASP A 161 -15.83 -6.80 19.03
#